data_AF-A0A229SG93-F1
#
_entry.id   AF-A0A229SG93-F1
#
_cell.length_a   1.000
_cell.length_b   1.000
_cell.length_c   1.000
_cell.angle_alpha   90.00
_cell.angle_beta   90.00
_cell.angle_gamma   90.00
#
_symmetry.space_group_name_H-M   'P 1'
#
loop_
_entity.id
_entity.type
_entity.pdbx_description
1 polymer ?
#
loop_
_entity_poly.entity_id
_entity_poly.type
_entity_poly.pdbx_seq_one_letter_code
_entity_poly.pdbx_strand_id
1 'polypeptide(L)'
;MTAGCSGETPPPAQPATVTVTTPPKLSTDPDAKTVAWLDGMCGAIFGYVKASNEHASKQGSGVEVTRPWLSEDLGVRADLAGKVVDELNALPASPIPGGDNARKSLVDSYTAARDAAAEGKRKLDASKSQAALDAGLKALDAAQKPLTETTDPFASVKMDTPEMLSAMAAAKKCVPAS
;
A
#
# COMPACT_ATOMS: atom_id res chain seq x y z
N MET A 1 -44.28 12.17 -84.50
CA MET A 1 -44.77 11.50 -83.28
C MET A 1 -43.54 10.90 -82.59
N THR A 2 -42.82 11.66 -81.76
CA THR A 2 -42.92 11.74 -80.26
C THR A 2 -42.64 10.39 -79.60
N ALA A 3 -41.45 10.18 -79.02
CA ALA A 3 -41.07 10.38 -77.59
C ALA A 3 -40.94 8.97 -76.94
N GLY A 4 -39.99 8.59 -76.09
CA GLY A 4 -39.05 9.25 -75.19
C GLY A 4 -39.14 8.48 -73.85
N CYS A 5 -38.08 7.77 -73.41
CA CYS A 5 -37.99 7.23 -72.04
C CYS A 5 -36.55 7.31 -71.53
N SER A 6 -36.41 8.09 -70.47
CA SER A 6 -35.19 8.47 -69.77
C SER A 6 -34.54 7.29 -69.03
N GLY A 7 -33.21 7.19 -69.15
CA GLY A 7 -32.37 6.38 -68.28
C GLY A 7 -31.62 7.28 -67.29
N GLU A 8 -31.79 6.96 -66.01
CA GLU A 8 -31.30 7.60 -64.80
C GLU A 8 -29.76 7.66 -64.71
N THR A 9 -29.19 8.75 -64.20
CA THR A 9 -27.79 8.77 -63.73
C THR A 9 -27.75 9.32 -62.30
N PRO A 10 -27.32 8.53 -61.30
CA PRO A 10 -27.15 9.02 -59.93
C PRO A 10 -25.99 10.03 -59.84
N PRO A 11 -26.03 10.97 -58.88
CA PRO A 11 -24.94 11.93 -58.67
C PRO A 11 -23.64 11.22 -58.22
N PRO A 12 -22.46 11.79 -58.54
CA PRO A 12 -21.17 11.20 -58.19
C PRO A 12 -20.99 11.12 -56.67
N ALA A 13 -20.56 9.94 -56.20
CA ALA A 13 -20.22 9.69 -54.81
C ALA A 13 -19.10 10.62 -54.34
N GLN A 14 -19.30 11.26 -53.19
CA GLN A 14 -18.28 12.06 -52.52
C GLN A 14 -17.12 11.16 -52.08
N PRO A 15 -15.86 11.62 -52.17
CA PRO A 15 -14.72 10.84 -51.70
C PRO A 15 -14.83 10.61 -50.19
N ALA A 16 -14.73 9.35 -49.78
CA ALA A 16 -14.69 8.96 -48.38
C ALA A 16 -13.48 9.64 -47.70
N THR A 17 -13.76 10.53 -46.76
CA THR A 17 -12.76 11.08 -45.84
C THR A 17 -12.23 9.91 -45.00
N VAL A 18 -11.04 9.42 -45.33
CA VAL A 18 -10.34 8.45 -44.50
C VAL A 18 -9.90 9.17 -43.23
N THR A 19 -10.68 9.04 -42.16
CA THR A 19 -10.24 9.42 -40.83
C THR A 19 -9.08 8.49 -40.47
N VAL A 20 -7.85 8.99 -40.59
CA VAL A 20 -6.66 8.31 -40.08
C VAL A 20 -6.81 8.25 -38.56
N THR A 21 -7.26 7.10 -38.05
CA THR A 21 -7.14 6.79 -36.62
C THR A 21 -5.65 6.67 -36.33
N THR A 22 -5.05 7.75 -35.85
CA THR A 22 -3.71 7.71 -35.26
C THR A 22 -3.68 6.58 -34.22
N PRO A 23 -2.73 5.64 -34.28
CA PRO A 23 -2.57 4.65 -33.23
C PRO A 23 -2.47 5.38 -31.88
N PRO A 24 -3.11 4.90 -30.80
CA PRO A 24 -2.93 5.50 -29.49
C PRO A 24 -1.43 5.54 -29.21
N LYS A 25 -0.92 6.74 -28.98
CA LYS A 25 0.47 6.97 -28.58
C LYS A 25 0.65 6.15 -27.30
N LEU A 26 1.44 5.08 -27.36
CA LEU A 26 1.91 4.36 -26.19
C LEU A 26 2.72 5.36 -25.38
N SER A 27 2.07 6.01 -24.41
CA SER A 27 2.74 6.82 -23.41
C SER A 27 3.78 5.93 -22.76
N THR A 28 5.05 6.31 -22.92
CA THR A 28 6.20 5.57 -22.38
C THR A 28 6.40 5.87 -20.89
N ASP A 29 5.65 6.84 -20.36
CA ASP A 29 5.68 7.23 -18.97
C ASP A 29 4.73 6.34 -18.14
N PRO A 30 5.14 5.92 -16.93
CA PRO A 30 4.30 5.13 -16.06
C PRO A 30 3.02 5.90 -15.68
N ASP A 31 1.91 5.18 -15.59
CA ASP A 31 0.60 5.77 -15.25
C ASP A 31 0.66 6.53 -13.91
N ALA A 32 0.38 7.84 -13.94
CA ALA A 32 0.57 8.71 -12.80
C ALA A 32 -0.29 8.33 -11.58
N LYS A 33 -1.48 7.76 -11.80
CA LYS A 33 -2.36 7.28 -10.71
C LYS A 33 -1.75 6.06 -10.04
N THR A 34 -1.23 5.13 -10.84
CA THR A 34 -0.52 3.94 -10.37
C THR A 34 0.73 4.33 -9.57
N VAL A 35 1.54 5.25 -10.09
CA VAL A 35 2.71 5.78 -9.38
C VAL A 35 2.32 6.42 -8.05
N ALA A 36 1.29 7.27 -8.03
CA ALA A 36 0.85 7.94 -6.79
C ALA A 36 0.31 6.94 -5.75
N TRP A 37 -0.41 5.91 -6.19
CA TRP A 37 -0.93 4.87 -5.31
C TRP A 37 0.20 4.04 -4.70
N LEU A 38 1.18 3.63 -5.52
CA LEU A 38 2.37 2.91 -5.07
C LEU A 38 3.21 3.77 -4.11
N ASP A 39 3.41 5.05 -4.41
CA ASP A 39 4.14 5.98 -3.54
C ASP A 39 3.46 6.10 -2.16
N GLY A 40 2.13 6.18 -2.12
CA GLY A 40 1.37 6.18 -0.88
C GLY A 40 1.52 4.87 -0.08
N MET A 41 1.34 3.73 -0.76
CA MET A 41 1.50 2.40 -0.16
C MET A 41 2.90 2.20 0.44
N CYS A 42 3.94 2.41 -0.36
CA CYS A 42 5.33 2.27 0.07
C CYS A 42 5.68 3.29 1.16
N GLY A 43 5.16 4.52 1.05
CA GLY A 43 5.36 5.55 2.05
C GLY A 43 4.89 5.15 3.44
N ALA A 44 3.72 4.52 3.53
CA ALA A 44 3.19 4.03 4.80
C ALA A 44 4.08 2.92 5.40
N ILE A 45 4.43 1.92 4.58
CA ILE A 45 5.22 0.76 5.03
C ILE A 45 6.66 1.17 5.41
N PHE A 46 7.37 1.87 4.52
CA PHE A 46 8.74 2.28 4.80
C PHE A 46 8.82 3.39 5.86
N GLY A 47 7.78 4.23 5.97
CA GLY A 47 7.63 5.17 7.07
C GLY A 47 7.60 4.46 8.42
N TYR A 48 6.85 3.36 8.52
CA TYR A 48 6.86 2.48 9.70
C TYR A 48 8.22 1.86 9.96
N VAL A 49 8.83 1.21 8.95
CA VAL A 49 10.14 0.55 9.11
C VAL A 49 11.18 1.56 9.61
N LYS A 50 11.24 2.74 8.99
CA LYS A 50 12.13 3.82 9.39
C LYS A 50 11.88 4.25 10.84
N ALA A 51 10.64 4.58 11.19
CA ALA A 51 10.32 5.05 12.54
C ALA A 51 10.55 3.97 13.61
N SER A 52 10.26 2.71 13.29
CA SER A 52 10.52 1.55 14.15
C SER A 52 12.03 1.35 14.37
N ASN A 53 12.84 1.46 13.32
CA ASN A 53 14.30 1.37 13.42
C ASN A 53 14.90 2.54 14.19
N GLU A 54 14.41 3.77 13.96
CA GLU A 54 14.82 4.95 14.72
C GLU A 54 14.51 4.78 16.20
N HIS A 55 13.33 4.28 16.55
CA HIS A 55 12.94 3.95 17.93
C HIS A 55 13.87 2.89 18.54
N ALA A 56 14.08 1.77 17.85
CA ALA A 56 14.98 0.72 18.31
C ALA A 56 16.42 1.21 18.51
N SER A 57 16.93 2.07 17.63
CA SER A 57 18.29 2.62 17.73
C SER A 57 18.49 3.49 18.98
N LYS A 58 17.45 4.17 19.46
CA LYS A 58 17.49 5.01 20.67
C LYS A 58 17.50 4.19 21.95
N GLN A 59 16.96 2.98 21.91
CA GLN A 59 16.95 2.10 23.08
C GLN A 59 18.35 1.49 23.33
N GLY A 60 19.15 1.25 22.31
CA GLY A 60 20.48 0.65 22.48
C GLY A 60 20.42 -0.86 22.78
N SER A 61 21.51 -1.58 22.51
CA SER A 61 21.57 -3.03 22.74
C SER A 61 21.76 -3.36 24.22
N GLY A 62 21.11 -4.41 24.71
CA GLY A 62 21.32 -4.92 26.08
C GLY A 62 20.53 -4.18 27.17
N VAL A 63 19.52 -3.39 26.80
CA VAL A 63 18.60 -2.78 27.76
C VAL A 63 17.83 -3.84 28.52
N GLU A 64 17.87 -3.74 29.85
CA GLU A 64 17.02 -4.53 30.72
C GLU A 64 15.56 -4.15 30.45
N VAL A 65 14.73 -5.17 30.16
CA VAL A 65 13.31 -4.99 29.89
C VAL A 65 12.59 -4.66 31.20
N THR A 66 12.53 -3.37 31.51
CA THR A 66 11.78 -2.87 32.67
C THR A 66 10.31 -2.67 32.30
N ARG A 67 9.43 -2.64 33.31
CA ARG A 67 8.01 -2.36 33.09
C ARG A 67 7.74 -0.99 32.45
N PRO A 68 8.36 0.12 32.89
CA PRO A 68 8.18 1.41 32.21
C PRO A 68 8.63 1.35 30.75
N TRP A 69 9.79 0.72 30.49
CA TRP A 69 10.28 0.51 29.14
C TRP A 69 9.27 -0.26 28.28
N LEU A 70 8.73 -1.37 28.79
CA LEU A 70 7.77 -2.19 28.04
C LEU A 70 6.46 -1.45 27.78
N SER A 71 6.00 -0.67 28.75
CA SER A 71 4.80 0.17 28.62
C SER A 71 4.96 1.26 27.56
N GLU A 72 6.14 1.87 27.49
CA GLU A 72 6.49 2.84 26.46
C GLU A 72 6.61 2.17 25.09
N ASP A 73 7.34 1.05 25.00
CA ASP A 73 7.57 0.34 23.75
C ASP A 73 6.27 -0.17 23.11
N LEU A 74 5.36 -0.74 23.91
CA LEU A 74 4.03 -1.13 23.45
C LEU A 74 3.20 0.07 22.97
N GLY A 75 3.33 1.23 23.63
CA GLY A 75 2.68 2.47 23.21
C GLY A 75 3.18 2.94 21.85
N VAL A 76 4.50 3.06 21.69
CA VAL A 76 5.12 3.46 20.42
C VAL A 76 4.74 2.53 19.28
N ARG A 77 4.73 1.21 19.52
CA ARG A 77 4.32 0.24 18.50
C ARG A 77 2.87 0.38 18.10
N ALA A 78 1.97 0.59 19.06
CA ALA A 78 0.57 0.85 18.77
C ALA A 78 0.41 2.11 17.90
N ASP A 79 1.06 3.21 18.27
CA ASP A 79 0.98 4.47 17.53
C ASP A 79 1.54 4.33 16.11
N LEU A 80 2.70 3.69 15.95
CA LEU A 80 3.32 3.47 14.64
C LEU A 80 2.46 2.57 13.74
N ALA A 81 1.94 1.47 14.26
CA ALA A 81 1.07 0.58 13.48
C ALA A 81 -0.27 1.26 13.14
N GLY A 82 -0.83 2.04 14.07
CA GLY A 82 -2.03 2.84 13.83
C GLY A 82 -1.84 3.86 12.72
N LYS A 83 -0.70 4.55 12.69
CA LYS A 83 -0.37 5.48 11.61
C LYS A 83 -0.36 4.81 10.23
N VAL A 84 0.18 3.59 10.12
CA VAL A 84 0.14 2.84 8.86
C VAL A 84 -1.28 2.52 8.45
N VAL A 85 -2.13 2.07 9.39
CA VAL A 85 -3.55 1.81 9.12
C VAL A 85 -4.24 3.06 8.58
N ASP A 86 -4.00 4.22 9.17
CA ASP A 86 -4.59 5.48 8.75
C ASP A 86 -4.09 5.90 7.35
N GLU A 87 -2.78 5.83 7.11
CA GLU A 87 -2.17 6.20 5.83
C GLU A 87 -2.61 5.25 4.70
N LEU A 88 -2.73 3.95 4.97
CA LEU A 88 -3.24 2.98 4.00
C LEU A 88 -4.72 3.22 3.71
N ASN A 89 -5.56 3.42 4.72
CA ASN A 89 -6.99 3.68 4.52
C ASN A 89 -7.27 5.02 3.82
N ALA A 90 -6.34 5.98 3.90
CA ALA A 90 -6.42 7.24 3.15
C ALA A 90 -6.09 7.09 1.66
N LEU A 91 -5.56 5.95 1.21
CA LEU A 91 -5.30 5.71 -0.21
C LEU A 91 -6.60 5.61 -0.99
N PRO A 92 -6.67 6.18 -2.22
CA PRO A 92 -7.79 5.95 -3.10
C PRO A 92 -7.88 4.47 -3.51
N ALA A 93 -9.00 4.12 -4.16
CA ALA A 93 -9.15 2.82 -4.80
C ALA A 93 -7.96 2.51 -5.71
N SER A 94 -7.48 1.28 -5.66
CA SER A 94 -6.30 0.85 -6.39
C SER A 94 -6.54 0.90 -7.90
N PRO A 95 -5.68 1.59 -8.68
CA PRO A 95 -5.68 1.47 -10.13
C PRO A 95 -5.09 0.13 -10.60
N ILE A 96 -4.45 -0.61 -9.70
CA ILE A 96 -3.79 -1.89 -9.95
C ILE A 96 -4.75 -3.04 -9.64
N PRO A 97 -4.96 -3.99 -10.58
CA PRO A 97 -5.70 -5.22 -10.29
C PRO A 97 -5.12 -5.95 -9.07
N GLY A 98 -5.97 -6.26 -8.08
CA GLY A 98 -5.55 -6.90 -6.83
C GLY A 98 -4.95 -5.96 -5.78
N GLY A 99 -4.65 -4.70 -6.11
CA GLY A 99 -4.01 -3.77 -5.17
C GLY A 99 -4.90 -3.39 -3.98
N ASP A 100 -6.23 -3.35 -4.12
CA ASP A 100 -7.14 -3.16 -2.99
C ASP A 100 -7.11 -4.33 -2.00
N ASN A 101 -6.93 -5.57 -2.50
CA ASN A 101 -6.77 -6.75 -1.66
C ASN A 101 -5.43 -6.71 -0.93
N ALA A 102 -4.36 -6.30 -1.61
CA ALA A 102 -3.05 -6.09 -1.00
C ALA A 102 -3.11 -5.04 0.12
N ARG A 103 -3.74 -3.89 -0.16
CA ARG A 103 -3.99 -2.84 0.85
C ARG A 103 -4.76 -3.39 2.03
N LYS A 104 -5.85 -4.11 1.79
CA LYS A 104 -6.67 -4.69 2.86
C LYS A 104 -5.86 -5.66 3.72
N SER A 105 -5.07 -6.55 3.11
CA SER A 105 -4.23 -7.50 3.86
C SER A 105 -3.25 -6.78 4.77
N LEU A 106 -2.62 -5.71 4.30
CA LEU A 106 -1.72 -4.87 5.10
C LEU A 106 -2.47 -4.15 6.23
N VAL A 107 -3.61 -3.52 5.93
CA VAL A 107 -4.45 -2.87 6.94
C VAL A 107 -4.84 -3.85 8.04
N ASP A 108 -5.24 -5.08 7.68
CA ASP A 108 -5.64 -6.11 8.63
C ASP A 108 -4.44 -6.52 9.52
N SER A 109 -3.24 -6.75 8.94
CA SER A 109 -2.02 -7.06 9.69
C SER A 109 -1.56 -5.94 10.64
N TYR A 110 -1.54 -4.69 10.17
CA TYR A 110 -1.16 -3.54 11.00
C TYR A 110 -2.21 -3.22 12.08
N THR A 111 -3.49 -3.48 11.81
CA THR A 111 -4.56 -3.36 12.81
C THR A 111 -4.36 -4.39 13.92
N ALA A 112 -4.10 -5.66 13.57
CA ALA A 112 -3.83 -6.70 14.55
C ALA A 112 -2.60 -6.38 15.41
N ALA A 113 -1.53 -5.88 14.80
CA ALA A 113 -0.32 -5.44 15.49
C ALA A 113 -0.60 -4.29 16.47
N ARG A 114 -1.31 -3.25 16.00
CA ARG A 114 -1.71 -2.10 16.82
C ARG A 114 -2.54 -2.53 18.03
N ASP A 115 -3.56 -3.33 17.79
CA ASP A 115 -4.53 -3.71 18.82
C ASP A 115 -3.87 -4.61 19.88
N ALA A 116 -2.99 -5.54 19.46
CA ALA A 116 -2.19 -6.34 20.38
C ALA A 116 -1.29 -5.48 21.28
N ALA A 117 -0.59 -4.50 20.69
CA ALA A 117 0.30 -3.61 21.43
C ALA A 117 -0.48 -2.72 22.42
N ALA A 118 -1.56 -2.09 21.97
CA ALA A 118 -2.41 -1.23 22.79
C ALA A 118 -3.05 -1.99 23.96
N GLU A 119 -3.54 -3.20 23.69
CA GLU A 119 -4.13 -4.08 24.70
C GLU A 119 -3.09 -4.55 25.72
N GLY A 120 -1.90 -4.92 25.24
CA GLY A 120 -0.75 -5.26 26.07
C GLY A 120 -0.38 -4.15 27.03
N LYS A 121 -0.23 -2.93 26.51
CA LYS A 121 0.04 -1.73 27.30
C LYS A 121 -1.03 -1.52 28.36
N ARG A 122 -2.31 -1.55 27.96
CA ARG A 122 -3.44 -1.37 28.88
C ARG A 122 -3.40 -2.35 30.04
N LYS A 123 -3.18 -3.64 29.76
CA LYS A 123 -3.08 -4.70 30.78
C LYS A 123 -1.86 -4.54 31.68
N LEU A 124 -0.71 -4.18 31.10
CA LEU A 124 0.52 -3.92 31.83
C LEU A 124 0.36 -2.73 32.79
N ASP A 125 -0.25 -1.64 32.33
CA ASP A 125 -0.42 -0.41 33.12
C ASP A 125 -1.48 -0.58 34.23
N ALA A 126 -2.45 -1.48 34.03
CA ALA A 126 -3.52 -1.75 34.99
C ALA A 126 -3.08 -2.59 36.22
N SER A 127 -1.93 -3.27 36.18
CA SER A 127 -1.50 -4.16 37.27
C SER A 127 0.01 -4.25 37.41
N LYS A 128 0.54 -4.18 38.63
CA LYS A 128 1.97 -4.38 38.93
C LYS A 128 2.40 -5.85 39.07
N SER A 129 1.49 -6.81 38.89
CA SER A 129 1.80 -8.24 39.06
C SER A 129 2.77 -8.76 38.00
N GLN A 130 3.54 -9.80 38.34
CA GLN A 130 4.41 -10.51 37.39
C GLN A 130 3.62 -11.02 36.18
N ALA A 131 2.42 -11.56 36.40
CA ALA A 131 1.55 -12.01 35.32
C ALA A 131 1.19 -10.90 34.31
N ALA A 132 1.06 -9.64 34.75
CA ALA A 132 0.83 -8.52 33.85
C ALA A 132 2.08 -8.15 33.05
N LEU A 133 3.27 -8.31 33.64
CA LEU A 133 4.54 -8.16 32.93
C LEU A 133 4.67 -9.22 31.83
N ASP A 134 4.43 -10.49 32.17
CA ASP A 134 4.48 -11.61 31.22
C ASP A 134 3.45 -11.43 30.09
N ALA A 135 2.26 -10.93 30.41
CA ALA A 135 1.24 -10.61 29.41
C ALA A 135 1.67 -9.47 28.49
N GLY A 136 2.34 -8.44 29.02
CA GLY A 136 2.92 -7.36 28.21
C GLY A 136 4.00 -7.88 27.24
N LEU A 137 4.85 -8.80 27.69
CA LEU A 137 5.89 -9.41 26.83
C LEU A 137 5.27 -10.27 25.72
N LYS A 138 4.21 -11.02 26.03
CA LYS A 138 3.44 -11.76 25.01
C LYS A 138 2.75 -10.83 24.02
N ALA A 139 2.27 -9.68 24.50
CA ALA A 139 1.65 -8.69 23.62
C ALA A 139 2.67 -8.04 22.68
N LEU A 140 3.91 -7.84 23.14
CA LEU A 140 5.01 -7.37 22.29
C LEU A 140 5.29 -8.34 21.13
N ASP A 141 5.37 -9.65 21.42
CA ASP A 141 5.49 -10.69 20.39
C ASP A 141 4.27 -10.69 19.44
N ALA A 142 3.07 -10.66 19.99
CA ALA A 142 1.82 -10.61 19.21
C ALA A 142 1.68 -9.34 18.35
N ALA A 143 2.33 -8.24 18.73
CA ALA A 143 2.36 -7.02 17.93
C ALA A 143 3.35 -7.11 16.76
N GLN A 144 4.39 -7.94 16.87
CA GLN A 144 5.40 -8.12 15.82
C GLN A 144 5.01 -9.19 14.82
N LYS A 145 4.48 -10.31 15.34
CA LYS A 145 4.20 -11.53 14.57
C LYS A 145 3.38 -11.30 13.29
N PRO A 146 2.26 -10.53 13.30
CA PRO A 146 1.51 -10.28 12.08
C PRO A 146 2.35 -9.57 11.02
N LEU A 147 3.27 -8.70 11.41
CA LEU A 147 4.09 -7.92 10.48
C LEU A 147 5.25 -8.73 9.90
N THR A 148 5.78 -9.69 10.66
CA THR A 148 6.90 -10.54 10.22
C THR A 148 6.45 -11.81 9.50
N GLU A 149 5.24 -12.30 9.78
CA GLU A 149 4.67 -13.52 9.19
C GLU A 149 3.61 -13.25 8.12
N THR A 150 3.37 -11.98 7.77
CA THR A 150 2.46 -11.65 6.66
C THR A 150 2.95 -12.34 5.39
N THR A 151 2.13 -13.27 4.88
CA THR A 151 2.31 -13.85 3.54
C THR A 151 2.32 -12.71 2.52
N ASP A 152 3.15 -12.82 1.47
CA ASP A 152 3.35 -11.76 0.47
C ASP A 152 2.03 -11.04 0.13
N PRO A 153 1.84 -9.79 0.60
CA PRO A 153 0.59 -9.07 0.44
C PRO A 153 0.33 -8.73 -1.04
N PHE A 154 1.35 -8.83 -1.88
CA PHE A 154 1.29 -8.60 -3.31
C PHE A 154 1.17 -9.89 -4.13
N ALA A 155 0.94 -11.07 -3.51
CA ALA A 155 0.83 -12.34 -4.23
C ALA A 155 -0.29 -12.34 -5.30
N SER A 156 -1.32 -11.51 -5.15
CA SER A 156 -2.40 -11.34 -6.14
C SER A 156 -2.15 -10.22 -7.17
N VAL A 157 -1.04 -9.50 -7.03
CA VAL A 157 -0.64 -8.40 -7.89
C VAL A 157 0.46 -8.89 -8.83
N LYS A 158 0.32 -8.62 -10.13
CA LYS A 158 1.36 -8.91 -11.11
C LYS A 158 2.47 -7.86 -11.03
N MET A 159 3.41 -8.08 -10.12
CA MET A 159 4.52 -7.16 -9.84
C MET A 159 5.64 -7.22 -10.89
N ASP A 160 5.64 -8.24 -11.75
CA ASP A 160 6.70 -8.57 -12.70
C ASP A 160 6.52 -7.97 -14.09
N THR A 161 5.44 -7.22 -14.35
CA THR A 161 5.26 -6.59 -15.66
C THR A 161 6.17 -5.37 -15.83
N PRO A 162 6.67 -5.08 -17.04
CA PRO A 162 7.52 -3.91 -17.29
C PRO A 162 6.86 -2.59 -16.86
N GLU A 163 5.55 -2.47 -17.04
CA GLU A 163 4.78 -1.29 -16.65
C GLU A 163 4.74 -1.12 -15.13
N MET A 164 4.58 -2.23 -14.39
CA MET A 164 4.59 -2.20 -12.92
C MET A 164 5.98 -1.84 -12.38
N LEU A 165 7.03 -2.45 -12.94
CA LEU A 165 8.41 -2.14 -12.56
C LEU A 165 8.75 -0.67 -12.82
N SER A 166 8.31 -0.12 -13.96
CA SER A 166 8.46 1.31 -14.27
C SER A 166 7.71 2.19 -13.28
N ALA A 167 6.47 1.84 -12.93
CA ALA A 167 5.67 2.58 -11.98
C ALA A 167 6.25 2.53 -10.55
N MET A 168 6.75 1.37 -10.11
CA MET A 168 7.46 1.23 -8.83
C MET A 168 8.76 2.03 -8.80
N ALA A 169 9.54 2.05 -9.88
CA ALA A 169 10.74 2.86 -9.98
C ALA A 169 10.46 4.37 -9.94
N ALA A 170 9.32 4.79 -10.52
CA ALA A 170 8.87 6.18 -10.47
C ALA A 170 8.25 6.58 -9.12
N ALA A 171 7.76 5.62 -8.34
CA ALA A 171 7.24 5.84 -6.99
C ALA A 171 8.40 6.05 -6.01
N LYS A 172 8.73 7.32 -5.76
CA LYS A 172 9.92 7.73 -5.00
C LYS A 172 10.03 7.09 -3.62
N LYS A 173 8.90 6.86 -2.94
CA LYS A 173 8.89 6.21 -1.63
C LYS A 173 9.04 4.69 -1.68
N CYS A 174 8.95 4.05 -2.85
CA CYS A 174 9.20 2.61 -3.00
C CYS A 174 10.68 2.25 -3.13
N VAL A 175 11.53 3.22 -3.44
CA VAL A 175 12.96 3.02 -3.56
C VAL A 175 13.59 3.19 -2.17
N PRO A 176 14.36 2.20 -1.66
CA PRO A 176 15.11 2.38 -0.42
C PRO A 176 15.97 3.65 -0.54
N ALA A 177 15.85 4.55 0.43
CA ALA A 177 16.75 5.70 0.50
C ALA A 177 18.18 5.16 0.54
N SER A 178 18.96 5.48 -0.51
CA SER A 178 20.36 5.11 -0.63
C SER A 178 21.21 5.80 0.42
#